data_AF-A0A519HN20-F1
#
_entry.id   AF-A0A519HN20-F1
#
_cell.length_a   1.000
_cell.length_b   1.000
_cell.length_c   1.000
_cell.angle_alpha   90.00
_cell.angle_beta   90.00
_cell.angle_gamma   90.00
#
_symmetry.space_group_name_H-M   'P 1'
#
loop_
_entity.id
_entity.type
_entity.pdbx_description
1 polymer ?
#
loop_
_entity_poly.entity_id
_entity_poly.type
_entity_poly.pdbx_seq_one_letter_code
_entity_poly.pdbx_strand_id
1 'polypeptide(L)'
;MTDQTTFSLDEAIKAQRSLRQALGLGEERFEVSEFVEMISDEIEQMRDAGKTNDDIAAIVADATGQRMDPADLDRHYIAPEDRHGGQDR
;
A
#
# COMPACT_ATOMS: atom_id res chain seq x y z
N MET A 1 -16.65 -7.00 27.65
CA MET A 1 -16.46 -6.50 26.26
C MET A 1 -15.10 -5.85 26.25
N THR A 2 -14.11 -6.46 25.60
CA THR A 2 -12.82 -5.80 25.36
C THR A 2 -13.06 -4.79 24.24
N ASP A 3 -13.03 -3.50 24.57
CA ASP A 3 -12.86 -2.45 23.57
C ASP A 3 -11.60 -2.79 22.78
N GLN A 4 -11.75 -3.17 21.52
CA GLN A 4 -10.62 -3.40 20.64
C GLN A 4 -10.02 -2.04 20.31
N THR A 5 -8.79 -1.80 20.78
CA THR A 5 -8.03 -0.62 20.38
C THR A 5 -7.73 -0.73 18.88
N THR A 6 -8.12 0.27 18.11
CA THR A 6 -7.84 0.39 16.68
C THR A 6 -6.80 1.48 16.45
N PHE A 7 -6.07 1.37 15.35
CA PHE A 7 -5.10 2.37 14.90
C PHE A 7 -5.42 2.76 13.45
N SER A 8 -5.26 4.03 13.14
CA SER A 8 -5.34 4.55 11.77
C SER A 8 -4.08 4.21 10.96
N LEU A 9 -4.18 4.31 9.63
CA LEU A 9 -3.04 4.13 8.73
C LEU A 9 -1.89 5.10 9.05
N ASP A 10 -2.19 6.37 9.35
CA ASP A 10 -1.16 7.36 9.72
C ASP A 10 -0.44 6.97 11.02
N GLU A 11 -1.17 6.48 12.02
CA GLU A 11 -0.59 5.98 13.27
C GLU A 11 0.31 4.76 13.05
N ALA A 12 -0.11 3.82 12.20
CA ALA A 12 0.70 2.67 11.83
C ALA A 12 2.01 3.10 11.15
N ILE A 13 1.93 3.99 10.16
CA ILE A 13 3.10 4.53 9.44
C ILE A 13 4.03 5.30 10.39
N LYS A 14 3.47 6.11 11.30
CA LYS A 14 4.24 6.84 12.30
C LYS A 14 4.98 5.90 13.26
N ALA A 15 4.33 4.83 13.70
CA ALA A 15 4.94 3.81 14.55
C ALA A 15 6.10 3.11 13.82
N GLN A 16 5.90 2.65 12.59
CA GLN A 16 6.94 2.00 11.78
C GLN A 16 8.17 2.90 11.61
N ARG A 17 7.98 4.17 11.22
CA ARG A 17 9.08 5.13 11.09
C ARG A 17 9.85 5.32 12.40
N SER A 18 9.13 5.44 13.52
CA SER A 18 9.74 5.64 14.84
C SER A 18 10.59 4.43 15.26
N LEU A 19 10.10 3.21 15.01
CA LEU A 19 10.85 1.98 15.31
C LEU A 19 12.12 1.87 14.46
N ARG A 20 12.05 2.18 13.16
CA ARG A 20 13.23 2.20 12.28
C ARG A 20 14.27 3.21 12.76
N GLN A 21 13.84 4.42 13.10
CA GLN A 21 14.73 5.46 13.63
C GLN A 21 15.41 5.01 14.93
N ALA A 22 14.65 4.40 15.86
CA ALA A 22 15.20 3.90 17.12
C ALA A 22 16.26 2.81 16.93
N LEU A 23 16.12 2.01 15.86
CA LEU A 23 17.07 0.97 15.47
C LEU A 23 18.22 1.49 14.60
N GLY A 24 18.23 2.79 14.25
CA GLY A 24 19.21 3.35 13.32
C GLY A 24 19.07 2.82 11.89
N LEU A 25 17.90 2.28 11.53
CA LEU A 25 17.60 1.81 10.18
C LEU A 25 17.29 3.03 9.30
N GLY A 26 17.89 3.07 8.11
CA GLY A 26 17.60 4.11 7.11
C GLY A 26 16.15 4.06 6.61
N GLU A 27 15.83 4.99 5.71
CA GLU A 27 14.54 5.01 5.01
C GLU A 27 14.28 3.65 4.33
N GLU A 28 13.08 3.10 4.55
CA GLU A 28 12.64 1.91 3.86
C GLU A 28 12.29 2.25 2.41
N ARG A 29 12.75 1.43 1.47
CA ARG A 29 12.42 1.56 0.06
C ARG A 29 11.84 0.24 -0.40
N PHE A 30 10.75 0.34 -1.13
CA PHE A 30 10.04 -0.79 -1.70
C PHE A 30 10.25 -0.78 -3.20
N GLU A 31 10.36 -1.97 -3.78
CA GLU A 31 10.23 -2.12 -5.22
C GLU A 31 8.78 -1.80 -5.63
N VAL A 32 8.57 -1.43 -6.90
CA VAL A 32 7.22 -1.07 -7.40
C VAL A 32 6.21 -2.19 -7.15
N SER A 33 6.63 -3.45 -7.28
CA SER A 33 5.76 -4.60 -7.01
C SER A 33 5.26 -4.62 -5.56
N GLU A 34 6.18 -4.53 -4.59
CA GLU A 34 5.85 -4.55 -3.16
C GLU A 34 4.96 -3.36 -2.79
N PHE A 35 5.25 -2.19 -3.38
CA PHE A 35 4.43 -1.00 -3.17
C PHE A 35 3.00 -1.18 -3.70
N VAL A 36 2.83 -1.71 -4.92
CA VAL A 36 1.51 -1.97 -5.52
C VAL A 36 0.74 -3.03 -4.75
N GLU A 37 1.42 -4.07 -4.24
CA GLU A 37 0.83 -5.08 -3.37
C GLU A 37 0.26 -4.45 -2.09
N MET A 38 1.02 -3.54 -1.46
CA MET A 38 0.59 -2.85 -0.23
C MET A 38 -0.66 -1.98 -0.41
N ILE A 39 -0.88 -1.41 -1.60
CA ILE A 39 -2.02 -0.52 -1.89
C ILE A 39 -3.08 -1.18 -2.78
N SER A 40 -3.06 -2.52 -2.91
CA SER A 40 -3.94 -3.25 -3.81
C SER A 40 -5.43 -3.11 -3.45
N ASP A 41 -5.75 -3.00 -2.16
CA ASP A 41 -7.11 -2.74 -1.67
C ASP A 41 -7.64 -1.39 -2.16
N GLU A 42 -6.81 -0.35 -2.12
CA GLU A 42 -7.16 0.99 -2.61
C GLU A 42 -7.24 1.02 -4.13
N ILE A 43 -6.34 0.33 -4.84
CA ILE A 43 -6.37 0.21 -6.31
C ILE A 43 -7.71 -0.40 -6.75
N GLU A 44 -8.16 -1.47 -6.10
CA GLU A 44 -9.44 -2.12 -6.39
C GLU A 44 -10.62 -1.18 -6.17
N GLN A 45 -10.69 -0.53 -5.01
CA GLN A 45 -11.76 0.43 -4.71
C GLN A 45 -11.80 1.61 -5.70
N MET A 46 -10.65 2.05 -6.18
CA MET A 46 -10.56 3.10 -7.20
C MET A 46 -11.05 2.62 -8.56
N ARG A 47 -10.73 1.38 -8.95
CA ARG A 47 -11.25 0.76 -10.18
C ARG A 47 -12.76 0.58 -10.12
N ASP A 48 -13.29 0.16 -8.97
CA ASP A 48 -14.74 0.05 -8.73
C ASP A 48 -15.44 1.42 -8.81
N ALA A 49 -14.74 2.49 -8.43
CA ALA A 49 -15.19 3.88 -8.61
C ALA A 49 -15.04 4.40 -10.05
N GLY A 50 -14.64 3.55 -11.01
CA GLY A 50 -14.49 3.86 -12.43
C GLY A 50 -13.19 4.57 -12.80
N LYS A 51 -12.17 4.55 -11.94
CA LYS A 51 -10.85 5.12 -12.24
C LYS A 51 -10.01 4.18 -13.08
N THR A 52 -9.27 4.75 -14.02
CA THR A 52 -8.29 4.03 -14.83
C THR A 52 -6.97 3.90 -14.10
N ASN A 53 -6.10 3.00 -14.56
CA ASN A 53 -4.75 2.90 -14.02
C ASN A 53 -3.94 4.20 -14.21
N ASP A 54 -4.18 4.94 -15.29
CA ASP A 54 -3.59 6.27 -15.49
C ASP A 54 -4.01 7.26 -14.40
N ASP A 55 -5.31 7.28 -14.05
CA ASP A 55 -5.82 8.13 -12.97
C ASP A 55 -5.18 7.77 -11.62
N ILE A 56 -5.08 6.47 -11.32
CA ILE A 56 -4.51 5.97 -10.06
C ILE A 56 -3.01 6.28 -10.00
N ALA A 57 -2.26 6.04 -11.07
CA ALA A 57 -0.84 6.34 -11.14
C ALA A 57 -0.58 7.85 -11.01
N ALA A 58 -1.44 8.71 -11.56
CA ALA A 58 -1.36 10.16 -11.39
C ALA A 58 -1.55 10.57 -9.92
N ILE A 59 -2.54 9.98 -9.22
CA ILE A 59 -2.76 10.25 -7.78
C ILE A 59 -1.55 9.85 -6.95
N VAL A 60 -0.98 8.67 -7.21
CA VAL A 60 0.22 8.22 -6.49
C VAL A 60 1.41 9.13 -6.79
N ALA A 61 1.57 9.57 -8.05
CA ALA A 61 2.64 10.49 -8.41
C ALA A 61 2.50 11.85 -7.72
N ASP A 62 1.28 12.39 -7.62
CA ASP A 62 1.02 13.63 -6.90
C ASP A 62 1.28 13.49 -5.40
N ALA A 63 0.95 12.34 -4.81
CA ALA A 63 1.12 12.09 -3.37
C ALA A 63 2.58 11.82 -2.97
N THR A 64 3.34 11.11 -3.81
CA THR A 64 4.68 10.60 -3.47
C THR A 64 5.82 11.36 -4.17
N GLY A 65 5.51 12.11 -5.23
CA GLY A 65 6.49 12.69 -6.14
C GLY A 65 7.18 11.68 -7.06
N GLN A 66 6.84 10.39 -6.98
CA GLN A 66 7.42 9.33 -7.81
C GLN A 66 6.43 8.88 -8.88
N ARG A 67 6.89 8.82 -10.13
CA ARG A 67 6.09 8.29 -11.23
C ARG A 67 6.30 6.79 -11.34
N MET A 68 5.24 6.07 -11.66
CA MET A 68 5.28 4.67 -12.07
C MET A 68 4.52 4.49 -13.38
N ASP A 69 4.80 3.40 -14.10
CA ASP A 69 4.06 3.04 -15.30
C ASP A 69 2.66 2.54 -14.88
N PRO A 70 1.55 3.09 -15.41
CA PRO A 70 0.21 2.57 -15.15
C PRO A 70 0.08 1.05 -15.42
N ALA A 71 0.88 0.50 -16.33
CA ALA A 71 0.92 -0.94 -16.58
C ALA A 71 1.46 -1.75 -15.40
N ASP A 72 2.27 -1.15 -14.52
CA ASP A 72 2.78 -1.82 -13.32
C ASP A 72 1.67 -2.08 -12.29
N LEU A 73 0.60 -1.28 -12.31
CA LEU A 73 -0.60 -1.54 -11.49
C LEU A 73 -1.26 -2.86 -11.91
N ASP A 74 -1.35 -3.20 -13.19
CA ASP A 74 -1.92 -4.49 -13.62
C ASP A 74 -0.97 -5.65 -13.38
N ARG A 75 0.34 -5.43 -13.57
CA ARG A 75 1.36 -6.48 -13.42
C ARG A 75 1.53 -6.97 -12.00
N HIS A 76 1.35 -6.06 -11.03
CA HIS A 76 1.65 -6.33 -9.62
C HIS A 76 0.41 -6.29 -8.72
N TYR A 77 -0.76 -5.96 -9.27
CA TYR A 77 -2.00 -6.07 -8.52
C TYR A 77 -2.26 -7.51 -8.08
N ILE A 78 -2.53 -7.67 -6.79
CA ILE A 78 -2.97 -8.94 -6.22
C ILE A 78 -4.47 -8.86 -5.93
N ALA A 79 -5.22 -9.76 -6.58
CA ALA A 79 -6.65 -9.92 -6.35
C ALA A 79 -6.92 -10.35 -4.89
N PRO A 80 -8.06 -9.96 -4.29
CA PRO A 80 -8.39 -10.32 -2.91
C PRO A 80 -8.23 -11.81 -2.59
N GLU A 81 -8.54 -12.67 -3.56
CA GLU A 81 -8.48 -14.14 -3.44
C GLU A 81 -7.03 -14.68 -3.38
N ASP A 82 -6.09 -13.93 -3.96
CA ASP A 82 -4.66 -14.26 -4.03
C ASP A 82 -3.83 -13.47 -3.01
N ARG A 83 -4.43 -12.50 -2.31
CA ARG A 83 -3.79 -11.87 -1.15
C ARG A 83 -3.57 -12.99 -0.15
N HIS A 84 -2.31 -13.28 0.18
CA HIS A 84 -1.96 -14.22 1.24
C HIS A 84 -2.39 -13.65 2.61
N GLY A 85 -3.70 -13.60 2.85
CA GLY A 85 -4.27 -13.52 4.18
C GLY A 85 -3.95 -14.83 4.86
N GLY A 86 -3.01 -14.79 5.81
CA GLY A 86 -2.53 -15.91 6.62
C GLY A 86 -3.43 -17.15 6.61
N GLN A 87 -3.16 -18.09 5.69
CA GLN A 87 -3.68 -19.44 5.81
C GLN A 87 -2.86 -20.15 6.89
N ASP A 88 -3.53 -20.41 8.01
CA ASP A 88 -3.32 -21.48 8.99
C ASP A 88 -1.88 -22.03 9.14
N ARG A 89 -1.25 -21.70 10.27
CA ARG A 89 -0.34 -22.62 10.95
C ARG A 89 -0.92 -23.00 12.30
#